data_AF-A0A9W4HH90-F1
#
_entry.id   AF-A0A9W4HH90-F1
#
_cell.length_a   1.000
_cell.length_b   1.000
_cell.length_c   1.000
_cell.angle_alpha   90.00
_cell.angle_beta   90.00
_cell.angle_gamma   90.00
#
_symmetry.space_group_name_H-M   'P 1'
#
loop_
_entity.id
_entity.type
_entity.pdbx_description
1 polymer ?
#
loop_
_entity_poly.entity_id
_entity_poly.type
_entity_poly.pdbx_seq_one_letter_code
_entity_poly.pdbx_strand_id
1 'polypeptide(L)'
;MTATVKQLCNSSDKMAAARTLRIGLIPGDGIGREVIPAGRRLLESLPSSLNLKFNFVDLEAGYDTFQKTGTALPDKTVDTLKKECDGALFGAVSSPSTKVAGYSSPIVALRKKLDLFANVRPVKTTVGSSNGNPIDLVIVRENTEDLYVKEERTTEGPDGKPYLHHRR
;
A
#
# COMPACT_ATOMS: atom_id res chain seq x y z
N MET A 1 -52.80 5.38 44.20
CA MET A 1 -51.46 5.37 44.80
C MET A 1 -50.67 4.22 44.18
N THR A 2 -49.53 4.35 43.53
CA THR A 2 -48.75 5.50 43.06
C THR A 2 -47.69 4.95 42.09
N ALA A 3 -47.42 5.70 41.03
CA ALA A 3 -46.17 5.81 40.25
C ALA A 3 -45.52 4.57 39.59
N THR A 4 -45.73 4.51 38.26
CA THR A 4 -44.72 4.35 37.21
C THR A 4 -43.31 4.85 37.60
N VAL A 5 -42.28 4.00 37.48
CA VAL A 5 -40.87 4.43 37.50
C VAL A 5 -40.38 4.62 36.07
N LYS A 6 -40.25 5.89 35.70
CA LYS A 6 -39.52 6.39 34.54
C LYS A 6 -38.08 5.86 34.52
N GLN A 7 -37.67 5.46 33.32
CA GLN A 7 -36.34 5.60 32.74
C GLN A 7 -35.47 6.67 33.41
N LEU A 8 -34.25 6.29 33.82
CA LEU A 8 -33.08 7.16 33.96
C LEU A 8 -31.84 6.29 34.25
N CYS A 9 -31.04 6.04 33.22
CA CYS A 9 -29.58 5.99 33.32
C CYS A 9 -29.01 6.17 31.91
N ASN A 10 -29.05 7.43 31.45
CA ASN A 10 -28.09 7.94 30.48
C ASN A 10 -26.77 8.12 31.23
N SER A 11 -25.68 7.45 30.83
CA SER A 11 -24.36 8.09 30.79
C SER A 11 -23.40 7.31 29.87
N SER A 12 -23.21 7.86 28.66
CA SER A 12 -21.90 7.91 28.00
C SER A 12 -21.38 6.67 27.26
N ASP A 13 -22.17 6.11 26.34
CA ASP A 13 -21.56 5.72 25.07
C ASP A 13 -21.09 7.01 24.39
N LYS A 14 -19.82 7.38 24.62
CA LYS A 14 -19.15 8.40 23.82
C LYS A 14 -19.22 7.91 22.38
N MET A 15 -20.17 8.44 21.60
CA MET A 15 -20.15 8.36 20.15
C MET A 15 -18.81 8.97 19.72
N ALA A 16 -17.80 8.11 19.51
CA ALA A 16 -16.49 8.56 19.09
C ALA A 16 -16.68 9.36 17.79
N ALA A 17 -16.20 10.60 17.78
CA ALA A 17 -16.32 11.46 16.61
C ALA A 17 -15.78 10.70 15.38
N ALA A 18 -16.52 10.75 14.27
CA ALA A 18 -16.14 10.02 13.07
C ALA A 18 -14.71 10.41 12.63
N ARG A 19 -13.83 9.42 12.51
CA ARG A 19 -12.45 9.66 12.08
C ARG A 19 -12.43 9.80 10.57
N THR A 20 -12.08 10.98 10.09
CA THR A 20 -11.85 11.22 8.66
C THR A 20 -10.42 10.80 8.32
N LEU A 21 -10.28 9.83 7.43
CA LEU A 21 -9.01 9.37 6.87
C LEU A 21 -8.83 9.93 5.48
N ARG A 22 -7.64 10.48 5.19
CA ARG A 22 -7.27 10.94 3.86
C ARG A 22 -6.40 9.90 3.17
N ILE A 23 -6.90 9.35 2.07
CA ILE A 23 -6.30 8.23 1.34
C ILE A 23 -5.83 8.71 -0.03
N GLY A 24 -4.54 8.51 -0.33
CA GLY A 24 -3.98 8.70 -1.66
C GLY A 24 -4.39 7.58 -2.61
N LEU A 25 -4.92 7.92 -3.78
CA LEU A 25 -5.26 6.96 -4.82
C LEU A 25 -4.23 7.04 -5.94
N ILE A 26 -3.49 5.96 -6.17
CA ILE A 26 -2.49 5.86 -7.23
C ILE A 26 -2.91 4.70 -8.14
N PRO A 27 -3.66 4.96 -9.22
CA PRO A 27 -4.11 3.93 -10.16
C PRO A 27 -2.96 3.14 -10.79
N GLY A 28 -1.82 3.79 -11.04
CA GLY A 28 -0.72 3.17 -11.78
C GLY A 28 -1.08 2.89 -13.24
N ASP A 29 -0.69 1.71 -13.71
CA ASP A 29 -0.80 1.26 -15.09
C ASP A 29 -1.71 0.04 -15.22
N GLY A 30 -2.18 -0.24 -16.45
CA GLY A 30 -2.98 -1.42 -16.76
C GLY A 30 -4.19 -1.61 -15.84
N ILE A 31 -4.31 -2.81 -15.25
CA ILE A 31 -5.44 -3.21 -14.39
C ILE A 31 -5.60 -2.33 -13.14
N GLY A 32 -4.55 -1.62 -12.75
CA GLY A 32 -4.58 -0.65 -11.66
C GLY A 32 -5.69 0.42 -11.82
N ARG A 33 -5.99 0.79 -13.06
CA ARG A 33 -7.04 1.77 -13.41
C ARG A 33 -8.46 1.25 -13.23
N GLU A 34 -8.64 -0.06 -13.15
CA GLU A 34 -9.94 -0.69 -12.90
C GLU A 34 -10.12 -1.02 -11.41
N VAL A 35 -9.07 -1.53 -10.77
CA VAL A 35 -9.15 -2.00 -9.37
C VAL A 35 -9.17 -0.85 -8.36
N ILE A 36 -8.47 0.26 -8.61
CA ILE A 36 -8.43 1.38 -7.67
C ILE A 36 -9.78 2.09 -7.53
N PRO A 37 -10.52 2.40 -8.63
CA PRO A 37 -11.89 2.90 -8.52
C PRO A 37 -12.84 1.92 -7.82
N ALA A 38 -12.69 0.62 -8.02
CA ALA A 38 -13.48 -0.38 -7.31
C ALA A 38 -13.18 -0.38 -5.79
N GLY A 39 -11.90 -0.29 -5.42
CA GLY A 39 -11.47 -0.15 -4.02
C GLY A 39 -12.02 1.12 -3.35
N ARG A 40 -12.03 2.25 -4.07
CA ARG A 40 -12.67 3.49 -3.60
C ARG A 40 -14.16 3.28 -3.30
N ARG A 41 -14.91 2.70 -4.24
CA ARG A 41 -16.35 2.41 -4.04
C ARG A 41 -16.60 1.50 -2.84
N LEU A 42 -15.72 0.52 -2.62
CA LEU A 42 -15.81 -0.37 -1.47
C LEU A 42 -15.61 0.41 -0.15
N LEU A 43 -14.61 1.29 -0.07
CA LEU A 43 -14.39 2.14 1.09
C LEU A 43 -15.55 3.13 1.34
N GLU A 44 -16.10 3.70 0.27
CA GLU A 44 -17.27 4.59 0.34
C GLU A 44 -18.55 3.85 0.78
N SER A 45 -18.65 2.54 0.50
CA SER A 45 -19.79 1.70 0.89
C SER A 45 -19.73 1.17 2.31
N LEU A 46 -18.65 1.44 3.05
CA LEU A 46 -18.50 0.96 4.42
C LEU A 46 -19.60 1.54 5.33
N PRO A 47 -20.15 0.73 6.26
CA PRO A 47 -21.26 1.16 7.09
C PRO A 47 -20.86 2.28 8.03
N SER A 48 -21.76 3.24 8.22
CA SER A 48 -21.57 4.39 9.10
C SER A 48 -21.33 4.00 10.57
N SER A 49 -21.74 2.79 10.97
CA SER A 49 -21.47 2.21 12.30
C SER A 49 -19.99 2.06 12.62
N LEU A 50 -19.11 2.04 11.60
CA LEU A 50 -17.66 2.03 11.80
C LEU A 50 -17.10 3.40 12.20
N ASN A 51 -17.91 4.48 12.14
CA ASN A 51 -17.48 5.85 12.42
C ASN A 51 -16.23 6.26 11.63
N LEU A 52 -16.10 5.78 10.38
CA LEU A 52 -15.02 6.13 9.46
C LEU A 52 -15.57 6.98 8.32
N LYS A 53 -14.85 8.05 7.98
CA LYS A 53 -15.08 8.84 6.77
C LYS A 53 -13.81 8.83 5.93
N PHE A 54 -13.96 8.82 4.61
CA PHE A 54 -12.83 8.82 3.70
C PHE A 54 -12.82 10.07 2.83
N ASN A 55 -11.65 10.71 2.74
CA ASN A 55 -11.33 11.72 1.75
C ASN A 55 -10.27 11.12 0.82
N PHE A 56 -10.42 11.32 -0.49
CA PHE A 56 -9.51 10.76 -1.47
C PHE A 56 -8.75 11.86 -2.18
N VAL A 57 -7.46 11.63 -2.42
CA VAL A 57 -6.61 12.47 -3.26
C VAL A 57 -6.02 11.64 -4.38
N ASP A 58 -6.31 12.02 -5.62
CA ASP A 58 -5.76 11.35 -6.79
C ASP A 58 -4.29 11.76 -7.00
N LEU A 59 -3.43 10.77 -7.17
CA LEU A 59 -1.99 10.92 -7.29
C LEU A 59 -1.46 10.06 -8.44
N GLU A 60 -0.34 10.48 -9.01
CA GLU A 60 0.25 9.82 -10.17
C GLU A 60 1.56 9.12 -9.80
N ALA A 61 1.73 7.89 -10.26
CA ALA A 61 2.99 7.16 -10.32
C ALA A 61 2.82 6.01 -11.31
N GLY A 62 3.91 5.54 -11.92
CA GLY A 62 3.86 4.43 -12.87
C GLY A 62 4.77 4.62 -14.07
N TYR A 63 4.74 3.66 -14.98
CA TYR A 63 5.46 3.74 -16.24
C TYR A 63 4.83 4.76 -17.19
N ASP A 64 3.50 4.87 -17.23
CA ASP A 64 2.84 5.89 -18.05
C ASP A 64 3.20 7.30 -17.56
N THR A 65 3.30 7.51 -16.24
CA THR A 65 3.77 8.78 -15.66
C THR A 65 5.21 9.07 -16.08
N PHE A 66 6.08 8.05 -16.07
CA PHE A 66 7.46 8.17 -16.56
C PHE A 66 7.51 8.56 -18.04
N GLN A 67 6.71 7.93 -18.90
CA GLN A 67 6.68 8.25 -20.33
C GLN A 67 6.25 9.70 -20.60
N LYS A 68 5.34 10.24 -19.78
CA LYS A 68 4.83 11.62 -19.95
C LYS A 68 5.75 12.69 -19.35
N THR A 69 6.37 12.39 -18.20
CA THR A 69 7.05 13.41 -17.37
C THR A 69 8.54 13.17 -17.19
N GLY A 70 9.06 12.04 -17.66
CA GLY A 70 10.42 11.59 -17.39
C GLY A 70 10.63 11.04 -15.97
N THR A 71 9.61 11.06 -15.11
CA THR A 71 9.71 10.62 -13.70
C THR A 71 8.62 9.62 -13.37
N ALA A 72 8.99 8.42 -12.90
CA ALA A 72 8.04 7.37 -12.55
C ALA A 72 7.30 7.60 -11.23
N LEU A 73 7.93 8.32 -10.30
CA LEU A 73 7.38 8.70 -9.01
C LEU A 73 7.65 10.20 -8.77
N PRO A 74 6.72 11.08 -9.15
CA PRO A 74 6.86 12.52 -8.91
C PRO A 74 7.06 12.84 -7.43
N ASP A 75 7.94 13.80 -7.11
CA ASP A 75 8.16 14.20 -5.72
C ASP A 75 6.90 14.80 -5.08
N LYS A 76 6.05 15.47 -5.89
CA LYS A 76 4.72 15.92 -5.45
C LYS A 76 3.87 14.78 -4.89
N THR A 77 3.89 13.61 -5.52
CA THR A 77 3.14 12.43 -5.05
C THR A 77 3.65 11.98 -3.68
N VAL A 78 4.98 11.93 -3.50
CA VAL A 78 5.59 11.55 -2.22
C VAL A 78 5.26 12.57 -1.13
N ASP A 79 5.37 13.86 -1.45
CA ASP A 79 5.12 14.95 -0.52
C ASP A 79 3.68 14.98 -0.03
N THR A 80 2.70 14.85 -0.94
CA THR A 80 1.29 14.78 -0.57
C THR A 80 1.02 13.54 0.29
N LEU A 81 1.61 12.39 -0.02
CA LEU A 81 1.46 11.19 0.82
C LEU A 81 2.01 11.40 2.23
N LYS A 82 3.20 12.01 2.36
CA LYS A 82 3.82 12.25 3.67
C LYS A 82 3.08 13.28 4.52
N LYS A 83 2.64 14.38 3.89
CA LYS A 83 2.17 15.57 4.60
C LYS A 83 0.67 15.54 4.84
N GLU A 84 -0.09 14.87 3.98
CA GLU A 84 -1.54 15.04 3.92
C GLU A 84 -2.33 13.73 4.01
N CYS A 85 -1.70 12.56 3.87
CA CYS A 85 -2.41 11.29 3.79
C CYS A 85 -2.13 10.38 4.98
N ASP A 86 -3.15 9.66 5.44
CA ASP A 86 -3.02 8.59 6.43
C ASP A 86 -2.60 7.26 5.80
N GLY A 87 -2.78 7.12 4.48
CA GLY A 87 -2.44 5.92 3.74
C GLY A 87 -2.67 6.09 2.24
N ALA A 88 -2.36 5.05 1.47
CA ALA A 88 -2.54 5.04 0.03
C ALA A 88 -3.03 3.69 -0.50
N LEU A 89 -3.88 3.74 -1.52
CA LEU A 89 -4.16 2.60 -2.40
C LEU A 89 -3.31 2.75 -3.65
N PHE A 90 -2.41 1.80 -3.88
CA PHE A 90 -1.49 1.78 -5.00
C PHE A 90 -1.81 0.60 -5.92
N GLY A 91 -2.15 0.89 -7.18
CA GLY A 91 -2.54 -0.08 -8.20
C GLY A 91 -1.35 -0.80 -8.83
N ALA A 92 -1.63 -1.64 -9.83
CA ALA A 92 -0.58 -2.29 -10.59
C ALA A 92 0.28 -1.25 -11.34
N VAL A 93 1.56 -1.54 -11.53
CA VAL A 93 2.46 -0.72 -12.36
C VAL A 93 3.19 -1.60 -13.34
N SER A 94 3.32 -1.11 -14.56
CA SER A 94 4.11 -1.75 -15.60
C SER A 94 5.59 -1.52 -15.29
N SER A 95 6.41 -2.54 -15.49
CA SER A 95 7.87 -2.42 -15.41
C SER A 95 8.45 -2.84 -16.76
N PRO A 96 9.37 -2.05 -17.34
CA PRO A 96 10.00 -2.42 -18.59
C PRO A 96 10.86 -3.68 -18.38
N SER A 97 10.76 -4.63 -19.31
CA SER A 97 11.53 -5.89 -19.27
C SER A 97 13.03 -5.67 -19.50
N THR A 98 13.40 -4.54 -20.10
CA THR A 98 14.79 -4.12 -20.33
C THR A 98 15.12 -2.89 -19.49
N LYS A 99 16.41 -2.69 -19.20
CA LYS A 99 16.87 -1.53 -18.44
C LYS A 99 16.62 -0.25 -19.24
N VAL A 100 15.68 0.56 -18.77
CA VAL A 100 15.41 1.90 -19.30
C VAL A 100 16.18 2.91 -18.46
N ALA A 101 17.04 3.72 -19.10
CA ALA A 101 17.79 4.76 -18.40
C ALA A 101 16.84 5.75 -17.72
N GLY A 102 17.12 6.09 -16.46
CA GLY A 102 16.28 7.00 -15.65
C GLY A 102 15.02 6.38 -15.05
N TYR A 103 14.62 5.18 -15.44
CA TYR A 103 13.48 4.51 -14.83
C TYR A 103 13.90 3.77 -13.55
N SER A 104 13.16 4.01 -12.47
CA SER A 104 13.21 3.23 -11.25
C SER A 104 11.81 2.82 -10.84
N SER A 105 11.68 1.64 -10.23
CA SER A 105 10.38 1.12 -9.82
C SER A 105 9.74 2.07 -8.79
N PRO A 106 8.55 2.64 -9.08
CA PRO A 106 7.93 3.63 -8.21
C PRO A 106 7.56 3.04 -6.85
N ILE A 107 7.15 1.76 -6.78
CA ILE A 107 6.82 1.12 -5.50
C ILE A 107 8.05 0.92 -4.61
N VAL A 108 9.22 0.59 -5.19
CA VAL A 108 10.47 0.45 -4.44
C VAL A 108 10.94 1.81 -3.94
N ALA A 109 10.91 2.83 -4.80
CA ALA A 109 11.26 4.20 -4.42
C ALA A 109 10.33 4.74 -3.32
N LEU A 110 9.02 4.47 -3.43
CA LEU A 110 8.02 4.90 -2.46
C LEU A 110 8.26 4.27 -1.07
N ARG A 111 8.54 2.96 -1.02
CA ARG A 111 8.86 2.27 0.24
C ARG A 111 10.05 2.89 0.95
N LYS A 112 11.13 3.18 0.21
CA LYS A 112 12.33 3.83 0.77
C LYS A 112 12.03 5.27 1.22
N LYS A 113 11.33 6.06 0.40
CA LYS A 113 11.02 7.46 0.73
C LYS A 113 10.08 7.59 1.92
N LEU A 114 9.18 6.64 2.13
CA LEU A 114 8.18 6.64 3.22
C LEU A 114 8.57 5.78 4.44
N ASP A 115 9.77 5.21 4.45
CA ASP A 115 10.26 4.32 5.52
C ASP A 115 9.31 3.14 5.83
N LEU A 116 8.74 2.55 4.76
CA LEU A 116 7.79 1.44 4.87
C LEU A 116 8.52 0.10 4.99
N PHE A 117 9.05 -0.16 6.18
CA PHE A 117 9.91 -1.31 6.45
C PHE A 117 9.22 -2.67 6.53
N ALA A 118 7.93 -2.71 6.88
CA ALA A 118 7.18 -3.95 7.00
C ALA A 118 6.31 -4.21 5.76
N ASN A 119 6.57 -5.30 5.05
CA ASN A 119 5.66 -5.84 4.04
C ASN A 119 4.75 -6.90 4.69
N VAL A 120 3.55 -6.49 5.07
CA VAL A 120 2.53 -7.35 5.70
C VAL A 120 1.63 -7.99 4.63
N ARG A 121 1.50 -9.32 4.65
CA ARG A 121 0.67 -10.11 3.71
C ARG A 121 -0.26 -11.06 4.46
N PRO A 122 -1.50 -10.65 4.73
CA PRO A 122 -2.54 -11.56 5.22
C PRO A 122 -2.90 -12.60 4.16
N VAL A 123 -2.97 -13.88 4.53
CA VAL A 123 -3.37 -14.99 3.67
C VAL A 123 -4.45 -15.78 4.38
N LYS A 124 -5.67 -15.73 3.84
CA LYS A 124 -6.84 -16.40 4.42
C LYS A 124 -7.65 -17.10 3.34
N THR A 125 -8.06 -18.34 3.61
CA THR A 125 -8.96 -19.08 2.72
C THR A 125 -10.31 -18.38 2.63
N THR A 126 -10.80 -18.16 1.42
CA THR A 126 -12.13 -17.57 1.18
C THR A 126 -13.23 -18.62 1.32
N VAL A 127 -14.40 -18.18 1.79
CA VAL A 127 -15.58 -19.04 1.92
C VAL A 127 -15.97 -19.58 0.54
N GLY A 128 -16.17 -20.90 0.44
CA GLY A 128 -16.50 -21.59 -0.82
C GLY A 128 -15.29 -22.10 -1.62
N SER A 129 -14.06 -21.82 -1.17
CA SER A 129 -12.84 -22.33 -1.77
C SER A 129 -12.24 -23.42 -0.88
N SER A 130 -12.66 -24.68 -1.04
CA SER A 130 -11.94 -25.78 -0.36
C SER A 130 -12.11 -27.14 -1.04
N ASN A 131 -11.00 -27.60 -1.63
CA ASN A 131 -10.62 -29.01 -1.69
C ASN A 131 -9.51 -29.31 -0.65
N GLY A 132 -9.38 -28.54 0.45
CA GLY A 132 -8.30 -28.68 1.42
C GLY A 132 -8.50 -27.94 2.74
N ASN A 133 -7.50 -28.00 3.62
CA ASN A 133 -7.54 -27.39 4.96
C ASN A 133 -7.57 -25.85 4.89
N PRO A 134 -8.35 -25.18 5.75
CA PRO A 134 -8.39 -23.73 5.80
C PRO A 134 -7.04 -23.15 6.26
N ILE A 135 -6.61 -22.08 5.61
CA ILE A 135 -5.39 -21.33 5.91
C ILE A 135 -5.79 -19.99 6.53
N ASP A 136 -5.14 -19.61 7.63
CA ASP A 136 -5.24 -18.28 8.25
C ASP A 136 -3.87 -17.91 8.83
N LEU A 137 -3.11 -17.10 8.11
CA LEU A 137 -1.78 -16.65 8.54
C LEU A 137 -1.47 -15.23 8.05
N VAL A 138 -0.53 -14.57 8.72
CA VAL A 138 0.00 -13.26 8.33
C VAL A 138 1.51 -13.37 8.16
N ILE A 139 2.01 -13.05 6.97
CA ILE A 139 3.44 -12.97 6.71
C ILE A 139 3.89 -11.53 6.95
N VAL A 140 4.87 -11.33 7.83
CA VAL A 140 5.54 -10.05 8.01
C VAL A 140 6.96 -10.18 7.47
N ARG A 141 7.24 -9.47 6.38
CA ARG A 141 8.54 -9.49 5.71
C ARG A 141 9.24 -8.14 5.87
N GLU A 142 10.48 -8.17 6.32
CA GLU A 142 11.41 -7.03 6.30
C GLU A 142 11.66 -6.61 4.83
N ASN A 143 11.58 -5.31 4.53
CA ASN A 143 11.48 -4.76 3.18
C ASN A 143 12.47 -3.62 2.91
N THR A 144 13.42 -3.38 3.82
CA THR A 144 14.47 -2.34 3.71
C THR A 144 15.87 -2.89 3.50
N GLU A 145 16.15 -4.14 3.91
CA GLU A 145 17.47 -4.76 3.85
C GLU A 145 17.54 -5.91 2.81
N ASP A 146 18.52 -6.80 2.98
CA ASP A 146 18.77 -7.96 2.11
C ASP A 146 19.11 -7.56 0.66
N LEU A 147 18.91 -8.45 -0.32
CA LEU A 147 19.17 -8.19 -1.74
C LEU A 147 18.42 -6.97 -2.31
N TYR A 148 17.48 -6.35 -1.59
CA TYR A 148 16.83 -5.09 -2.01
C TYR A 148 17.72 -3.85 -1.89
N VAL A 149 18.86 -3.95 -1.20
CA VAL A 149 19.83 -2.85 -1.09
C VAL A 149 20.57 -2.63 -2.42
N LYS A 150 20.55 -3.61 -3.34
CA LYS A 150 21.22 -3.56 -4.66
C LYS A 150 22.73 -3.25 -4.59
N GLU A 151 23.35 -3.59 -3.46
CA GLU A 151 24.81 -3.53 -3.30
C GLU A 151 25.42 -4.86 -3.73
N GLU A 152 25.52 -5.04 -5.04
CA GLU A 152 26.16 -6.22 -5.64
C GLU A 152 27.47 -5.80 -6.30
N ARG A 153 28.54 -6.59 -6.06
CA ARG A 153 29.81 -6.46 -6.77
C ARG A 153 30.16 -7.80 -7.40
N THR A 154 30.39 -7.77 -8.71
CA THR A 154 30.99 -8.90 -9.41
C THR A 154 32.50 -8.74 -9.38
N THR A 155 33.20 -9.76 -8.86
CA THR A 155 34.67 -9.83 -8.94
C THR A 155 35.05 -11.01 -9.82
N GLU A 156 36.11 -10.87 -10.61
CA GLU A 156 36.72 -12.04 -11.26
C GLU A 156 37.42 -12.88 -10.21
N GLY A 157 37.11 -14.18 -10.19
CA GLY A 157 37.85 -15.11 -9.35
C GLY A 157 39.10 -15.65 -10.05
N PRO A 158 39.90 -16.45 -9.34
CA PRO A 158 41.19 -16.96 -9.82
C PRO A 158 41.09 -17.81 -11.11
N ASP A 159 39.89 -18.33 -11.42
CA ASP A 159 39.57 -19.13 -12.59
C ASP A 159 38.96 -18.30 -13.75
N GLY A 160 38.98 -16.96 -13.65
CA GLY A 160 38.44 -16.06 -14.68
C GLY A 160 36.91 -16.05 -14.76
N LYS A 161 36.21 -16.67 -13.80
CA LYS A 161 34.75 -16.67 -13.73
C LYS A 161 34.25 -15.54 -12.83
N PRO A 162 33.07 -14.97 -13.12
CA PRO A 162 32.48 -13.94 -12.27
C PRO A 162 31.96 -14.57 -10.96
N TYR A 163 32.45 -14.06 -9.82
CA TYR A 163 31.92 -14.36 -8.49
C TYR A 163 31.09 -13.17 -8.02
N LEU A 164 29.91 -13.48 -7.48
CA LEU A 164 29.03 -12.49 -6.89
C LEU A 164 29.37 -12.36 -5.41
N HIS A 165 29.89 -11.20 -4.99
CA HIS A 165 30.09 -10.89 -3.57
C HIS A 165 28.92 -10.07 -3.04
N HIS A 166 28.33 -10.56 -1.95
CA HIS A 166 27.32 -9.85 -1.18
C HIS A 166 27.99 -9.18 0.03
N ARG A 167 27.77 -7.88 0.23
CA ARG A 167 28.03 -7.24 1.53
C ARG A 167 26.84 -7.57 2.44
N ARG A 168 27.13 -8.15 3.61
CA ARG A 168 26.15 -8.25 4.71
C ARG A 168 26.00 -6.90 5.37
#